data_AF-A0A7V0VEK4-F1
#
_entry.id   AF-A0A7V0VEK4-F1
#
_cell.length_a   1.000
_cell.length_b   1.000
_cell.length_c   1.000
_cell.angle_alpha   90.00
_cell.angle_beta   90.00
_cell.angle_gamma   90.00
#
_symmetry.space_group_name_H-M   'P 1'
#
loop_
_entity.id
_entity.type
_entity.pdbx_description
1 polymer ?
#
loop_
_entity_poly.entity_id
_entity_poly.type
_entity_poly.pdbx_seq_one_letter_code
_entity_poly.pdbx_strand_id
1 'polypeptide(L)'
;MKKQIILLVLATFLIGCTSNEPRNLYYAKLEVKQYFEDSTRYLKTVKKVVEEAKLYVEKNFNPSRNNAAIFDIDETSLNNMEYIKAHDFGFTMESWEAWIDSAKATPIEPVLELYKFVKQKGIKVFFITGRYESLNIKNPDPTVKNLIEAGFKDFDGIYFKPRDKKMKTSEFKSSVRKKLTEEGYFIFINIGDQFSDFEGEFPGKTFKLPNPAYLTF
;
A
#
# COMPACT_ATOMS: atom_id res chain seq x y z
N MET A 1 42.77 -32.56 46.67
CA MET A 1 43.09 -31.27 46.04
C MET A 1 42.46 -31.25 44.64
N LYS A 2 41.29 -30.61 44.47
CA LYS A 2 40.55 -30.57 43.20
C LYS A 2 41.05 -29.40 42.35
N LYS A 3 41.58 -29.67 41.15
CA LYS A 3 41.94 -28.63 40.16
C LYS A 3 40.66 -28.10 39.50
N GLN A 4 40.39 -26.81 39.64
CA GLN A 4 39.36 -26.11 38.87
C GLN A 4 39.91 -25.83 37.47
N ILE A 5 39.22 -26.34 36.45
CA ILE A 5 39.47 -26.00 35.04
C ILE A 5 38.63 -24.75 34.77
N ILE A 6 39.29 -23.62 34.58
CA ILE A 6 38.67 -22.37 34.15
C ILE A 6 38.47 -22.47 32.64
N LEU A 7 37.22 -22.56 32.20
CA LEU A 7 36.83 -22.54 30.80
C LEU A 7 36.86 -21.08 30.32
N LEU A 8 37.88 -20.72 29.52
CA LEU A 8 37.98 -19.40 28.90
C LEU A 8 36.99 -19.33 27.73
N VAL A 9 35.87 -18.63 27.92
CA VAL A 9 34.93 -18.33 26.84
C VAL A 9 35.55 -17.23 25.98
N LEU A 10 36.07 -17.58 24.81
CA LEU A 10 36.47 -16.61 23.79
C LEU A 10 35.20 -15.94 23.24
N ALA A 11 34.91 -14.73 23.70
CA ALA A 11 33.93 -13.87 23.07
C ALA A 11 34.50 -13.36 21.75
N THR A 12 34.11 -13.99 20.63
CA THR A 12 34.39 -13.49 19.29
C THR A 12 33.55 -12.24 19.04
N PHE A 13 34.14 -11.07 19.28
CA PHE A 13 33.62 -9.82 18.75
C PHE A 13 33.77 -9.86 17.23
N LEU A 14 32.69 -10.17 16.52
CA LEU A 14 32.56 -9.88 15.09
C LEU A 14 32.56 -8.36 14.95
N ILE A 15 33.75 -7.79 14.75
CA ILE A 15 33.93 -6.43 14.26
C ILE A 15 33.40 -6.47 12.82
N GLY A 16 32.11 -6.18 12.66
CA GLY A 16 31.54 -5.96 11.35
C GLY A 16 32.27 -4.78 10.72
N CYS A 17 33.03 -5.03 9.66
CA CYS A 17 33.52 -3.96 8.80
C CYS A 17 32.30 -3.19 8.28
N THR A 18 32.00 -2.05 8.87
CA THR A 18 31.08 -1.10 8.26
C THR A 18 31.81 -0.52 7.06
N SER A 19 31.49 -1.00 5.86
CA SER A 19 31.81 -0.28 4.63
C SER A 19 31.27 1.15 4.76
N ASN A 20 32.12 2.15 4.52
CA ASN A 20 31.69 3.55 4.44
C ASN A 20 30.84 3.81 3.20
N GLU A 21 30.83 2.90 2.23
CA GLU A 21 29.99 2.97 1.04
C GLU A 21 28.62 2.33 1.31
N PRO A 22 27.52 2.96 0.85
CA PRO A 22 26.20 2.34 0.87
C PRO A 22 26.20 0.99 0.16
N ARG A 23 25.24 0.14 0.51
CA ARG A 23 25.00 -1.12 -0.19
C ARG A 23 24.88 -0.87 -1.70
N ASN A 24 25.56 -1.70 -2.50
CA ASN A 24 25.47 -1.63 -3.96
C ASN A 24 24.01 -1.81 -4.44
N LEU A 25 23.59 -0.92 -5.35
CA LEU A 25 22.21 -0.84 -5.84
C LEU A 25 21.73 -2.14 -6.50
N TYR A 26 22.59 -2.87 -7.20
CA TYR A 26 22.23 -4.15 -7.80
C TYR A 26 21.76 -5.15 -6.73
N TYR A 27 22.50 -5.28 -5.64
CA TYR A 27 22.13 -6.18 -4.54
C TYR A 27 20.92 -5.68 -3.75
N ALA A 28 20.70 -4.36 -3.66
CA ALA A 28 19.51 -3.81 -3.02
C ALA A 28 18.25 -4.13 -3.86
N LYS A 29 18.29 -3.87 -5.18
CA LYS A 29 17.20 -4.23 -6.11
C LYS A 29 16.93 -5.73 -6.11
N LEU A 30 17.99 -6.56 -6.07
CA LEU A 30 17.84 -8.01 -6.04
C LEU A 30 17.07 -8.48 -4.79
N GLU A 31 17.37 -7.92 -3.62
CA GLU A 31 16.62 -8.25 -2.40
C GLU A 31 15.15 -7.84 -2.49
N VAL A 32 14.86 -6.67 -3.05
CA VAL A 32 13.48 -6.24 -3.25
C VAL A 32 12.77 -7.18 -4.23
N LYS A 33 13.39 -7.53 -5.37
CA LYS A 33 12.83 -8.52 -6.32
C LYS A 33 12.52 -9.84 -5.60
N GLN A 34 13.47 -10.37 -4.84
CA GLN A 34 13.30 -11.62 -4.08
C GLN A 34 12.21 -11.50 -3.00
N TYR A 35 12.06 -10.35 -2.35
CA TYR A 35 11.02 -10.13 -1.34
C TYR A 35 9.61 -10.27 -1.93
N PHE A 36 9.39 -9.75 -3.14
CA PHE A 36 8.11 -9.83 -3.85
C PHE A 36 7.90 -11.18 -4.57
N GLU A 37 8.97 -11.82 -5.06
CA GLU A 37 8.91 -13.12 -5.76
C GLU A 37 8.80 -14.31 -4.81
N ASP A 38 9.37 -14.20 -3.62
CA ASP A 38 9.07 -15.07 -2.48
C ASP A 38 7.64 -14.75 -2.02
N SER A 39 6.67 -15.31 -2.76
CA SER A 39 5.23 -15.15 -2.53
C SER A 39 4.83 -15.52 -1.09
N THR A 40 5.70 -16.22 -0.34
CA THR A 40 5.48 -16.51 1.07
C THR A 40 5.86 -15.38 2.02
N ARG A 41 6.77 -14.47 1.67
CA ARG A 41 7.24 -13.43 2.60
C ARG A 41 6.41 -12.17 2.48
N TYR A 42 6.33 -11.58 1.30
CA TYR A 42 5.53 -10.37 1.08
C TYR A 42 4.05 -10.61 1.40
N LEU A 43 3.41 -11.61 0.77
CA LEU A 43 1.98 -11.86 0.98
C LEU A 43 1.67 -12.30 2.42
N LYS A 44 2.58 -12.95 3.14
CA LYS A 44 2.39 -13.26 4.57
C LYS A 44 2.41 -11.99 5.43
N THR A 45 3.31 -11.05 5.14
CA THR A 45 3.31 -9.75 5.82
C THR A 45 2.04 -8.97 5.52
N VAL A 46 1.62 -8.88 4.25
CA VAL A 46 0.36 -8.24 3.84
C VAL A 46 -0.83 -8.91 4.53
N LYS A 47 -0.92 -10.25 4.49
CA LYS A 47 -1.99 -11.03 5.13
C LYS A 47 -2.07 -10.76 6.62
N LYS A 48 -0.92 -10.66 7.31
CA LYS A 48 -0.91 -10.32 8.74
C LYS A 48 -1.58 -8.97 9.01
N VAL A 49 -1.24 -7.94 8.23
CA VAL A 49 -1.84 -6.60 8.37
C VAL A 49 -3.34 -6.63 8.04
N VAL A 50 -3.73 -7.37 7.01
CA VAL A 50 -5.14 -7.57 6.64
C VAL A 50 -5.94 -8.27 7.74
N GLU A 51 -5.39 -9.31 8.37
CA GLU A 51 -6.09 -9.98 9.47
C GLU A 51 -6.18 -9.08 10.71
N GLU A 52 -5.17 -8.26 10.99
CA GLU A 52 -5.26 -7.22 12.02
C GLU A 52 -6.37 -6.21 11.71
N ALA A 53 -6.54 -5.82 10.44
CA ALA A 53 -7.63 -4.93 10.00
C ALA A 53 -9.01 -5.58 10.15
N LYS A 54 -9.17 -6.83 9.72
CA LYS A 54 -10.42 -7.59 9.87
C LYS A 54 -10.80 -7.72 11.35
N LEU A 55 -9.86 -8.12 12.21
CA LEU A 55 -10.08 -8.21 13.66
C LEU A 55 -10.46 -6.87 14.28
N TYR A 56 -9.85 -5.78 13.84
CA TYR A 56 -10.23 -4.44 14.31
C TYR A 56 -11.67 -4.09 13.90
N VAL A 57 -12.03 -4.35 12.64
CA VAL A 57 -13.39 -4.14 12.14
C VAL A 57 -14.40 -4.98 12.92
N GLU A 58 -14.15 -6.26 13.15
CA GLU A 58 -15.07 -7.12 13.91
C GLU A 58 -15.32 -6.60 15.33
N LYS A 59 -14.27 -6.14 16.02
CA LYS A 59 -14.37 -5.71 17.41
C LYS A 59 -14.99 -4.33 17.59
N ASN A 60 -14.83 -3.44 16.61
CA ASN A 60 -15.13 -2.01 16.79
C ASN A 60 -16.22 -1.48 15.84
N PHE A 61 -16.73 -2.32 14.94
CA PHE A 61 -17.74 -1.89 13.99
C PHE A 61 -19.03 -1.51 14.69
N ASN A 62 -19.49 -0.27 14.45
CA ASN A 62 -20.79 0.21 14.89
C ASN A 62 -21.66 0.50 13.65
N PRO A 63 -22.69 -0.32 13.36
CA PRO A 63 -23.52 -0.14 12.18
C PRO A 63 -24.38 1.13 12.18
N SER A 64 -24.52 1.83 13.32
CA SER A 64 -25.26 3.11 13.36
C SER A 64 -24.46 4.29 12.81
N ARG A 65 -23.15 4.13 12.59
CA ARG A 65 -22.31 5.14 11.92
C ARG A 65 -22.34 4.93 10.41
N ASN A 66 -22.22 6.04 9.67
CA ASN A 66 -21.99 6.00 8.24
C ASN A 66 -20.50 5.65 7.95
N ASN A 67 -20.12 4.40 8.24
CA ASN A 67 -18.72 3.97 8.18
C ASN A 67 -18.18 3.97 6.75
N ALA A 68 -16.98 4.51 6.58
CA ALA A 68 -16.19 4.46 5.36
C ALA A 68 -14.85 3.74 5.59
N ALA A 69 -14.43 2.94 4.62
CA ALA A 69 -13.11 2.37 4.51
C ALA A 69 -12.38 2.97 3.31
N ILE A 70 -11.14 3.39 3.53
CA ILE A 70 -10.30 4.00 2.50
C ILE A 70 -9.22 3.02 2.09
N PHE A 71 -9.02 2.88 0.78
CA PHE A 71 -7.99 2.04 0.20
C PHE A 71 -7.12 2.88 -0.74
N ASP A 72 -5.81 2.79 -0.62
CA ASP A 72 -4.90 3.14 -1.71
C ASP A 72 -4.94 2.08 -2.83
N ILE A 73 -4.42 2.42 -4.02
CA ILE A 73 -4.39 1.55 -5.19
C ILE A 73 -3.03 0.87 -5.39
N ASP A 74 -1.95 1.62 -5.59
CA ASP A 74 -0.69 1.09 -6.12
C ASP A 74 0.16 0.46 -5.01
N GLU A 75 0.52 -0.82 -5.14
CA GLU A 75 1.17 -1.63 -4.09
C GLU A 75 0.30 -1.81 -2.81
N THR A 76 -0.98 -1.43 -2.89
CA THR A 76 -2.00 -1.66 -1.87
C THR A 76 -3.11 -2.58 -2.37
N SER A 77 -3.86 -2.17 -3.38
CA SER A 77 -4.97 -2.95 -3.96
C SER A 77 -4.55 -3.66 -5.24
N LEU A 78 -3.75 -2.99 -6.07
CA LEU A 78 -3.18 -3.49 -7.31
C LEU A 78 -1.65 -3.63 -7.16
N ASN A 79 -1.13 -4.73 -7.69
CA ASN A 79 0.29 -5.06 -7.74
C ASN A 79 0.87 -4.67 -9.11
N ASN A 80 1.84 -3.76 -9.09
CA ASN A 80 2.51 -3.22 -10.27
C ASN A 80 3.93 -3.76 -10.43
N MET A 81 4.31 -4.82 -9.69
CA MET A 81 5.67 -5.37 -9.74
C MET A 81 6.09 -5.86 -11.13
N GLU A 82 5.16 -6.20 -12.02
CA GLU A 82 5.49 -6.49 -13.43
C GLU A 82 6.14 -5.27 -14.10
N TYR A 83 5.50 -4.09 -13.99
CA TYR A 83 6.04 -2.83 -14.48
C TYR A 83 7.37 -2.47 -13.79
N ILE A 84 7.39 -2.53 -12.46
CA ILE A 84 8.56 -2.12 -11.66
C ILE A 84 9.79 -2.96 -12.05
N LYS A 85 9.62 -4.29 -12.23
CA LYS A 85 10.71 -5.18 -12.64
C LYS A 85 11.15 -4.92 -14.09
N ALA A 86 10.20 -4.72 -15.00
CA ALA A 86 10.50 -4.45 -16.42
C ALA A 86 11.32 -3.17 -16.63
N HIS A 87 11.16 -2.18 -15.75
CA HIS A 87 11.88 -0.90 -15.82
C HIS A 87 13.06 -0.82 -14.84
N ASP A 88 13.46 -1.95 -14.23
CA ASP A 88 14.51 -2.04 -13.22
C ASP A 88 14.38 -0.99 -12.09
N PHE A 89 13.17 -0.83 -11.56
CA PHE A 89 12.81 0.18 -10.55
C PHE A 89 13.01 1.64 -11.00
N GLY A 90 13.22 1.88 -12.30
CA GLY A 90 13.16 3.20 -12.90
C GLY A 90 11.72 3.69 -13.04
N PHE A 91 11.55 5.01 -13.09
CA PHE A 91 10.26 5.64 -13.25
C PHE A 91 10.34 6.78 -14.26
N THR A 92 9.43 6.78 -15.22
CA THR A 92 9.07 7.97 -16.00
C THR A 92 7.55 8.09 -16.03
N MET A 93 7.04 9.32 -16.15
CA MET A 93 5.59 9.54 -16.23
C MET A 93 5.00 8.83 -17.44
N GLU A 94 5.67 8.92 -18.60
CA GLU A 94 5.22 8.32 -19.85
C GLU A 94 5.10 6.79 -19.75
N SER A 95 6.15 6.11 -19.27
CA SER A 95 6.11 4.64 -19.12
C SER A 95 5.06 4.19 -18.10
N TRP A 96 4.85 4.98 -17.03
CA TRP A 96 3.86 4.68 -16.01
C TRP A 96 2.43 4.85 -16.51
N GLU A 97 2.16 5.91 -17.27
CA GLU A 97 0.85 6.13 -17.90
C GLU A 97 0.53 5.03 -18.91
N ALA A 98 1.53 4.59 -19.70
CA ALA A 98 1.36 3.44 -20.61
C ALA A 98 1.02 2.14 -19.86
N TRP A 99 1.61 1.92 -18.67
CA TRP A 99 1.27 0.78 -17.83
C TRP A 99 -0.17 0.88 -17.28
N ILE A 100 -0.56 2.03 -16.75
CA ILE A 100 -1.93 2.28 -16.27
C ILE A 100 -2.94 2.02 -17.39
N ASP A 101 -2.65 2.54 -18.58
CA ASP A 101 -3.49 2.40 -19.77
C ASP A 101 -3.67 0.94 -20.20
N SER A 102 -2.70 0.07 -19.90
CA SER A 102 -2.80 -1.36 -20.20
C SER A 102 -3.83 -2.07 -19.32
N ALA A 103 -4.13 -1.53 -18.13
CA ALA A 103 -5.04 -2.11 -17.14
C ALA A 103 -4.72 -3.58 -16.77
N LYS A 104 -3.43 -3.94 -16.69
CA LYS A 104 -2.97 -5.32 -16.45
C LYS A 104 -2.48 -5.61 -15.03
N ALA A 105 -2.52 -4.64 -14.11
CA ALA A 105 -2.08 -4.87 -12.75
C ALA A 105 -2.93 -5.94 -12.06
N THR A 106 -2.31 -6.82 -11.29
CA THR A 106 -3.01 -7.93 -10.62
C THR A 106 -3.48 -7.53 -9.23
N PRO A 107 -4.54 -8.13 -8.67
CA PRO A 107 -4.96 -7.83 -7.30
C PRO A 107 -3.91 -8.29 -6.28
N ILE A 108 -3.78 -7.54 -5.19
CA ILE A 108 -3.15 -8.03 -3.95
C ILE A 108 -4.22 -8.79 -3.17
N GLU A 109 -4.25 -10.12 -3.34
CA GLU A 109 -5.36 -10.97 -2.90
C GLU A 109 -5.82 -10.77 -1.43
N PRO A 110 -4.93 -10.69 -0.42
CA PRO A 110 -5.39 -10.44 0.95
C PRO A 110 -6.14 -9.11 1.09
N VAL A 111 -5.77 -8.07 0.33
CA VAL A 111 -6.45 -6.76 0.38
C VAL A 111 -7.81 -6.84 -0.34
N LEU A 112 -7.92 -7.62 -1.41
CA LEU A 112 -9.21 -7.93 -2.05
C LEU A 112 -10.14 -8.68 -1.09
N GLU A 113 -9.63 -9.58 -0.25
CA GLU A 113 -10.40 -10.24 0.81
C GLU A 113 -10.91 -9.23 1.85
N LEU A 114 -10.07 -8.31 2.32
CA LEU A 114 -10.47 -7.22 3.22
C LEU A 114 -11.56 -6.35 2.60
N TYR A 115 -11.38 -5.96 1.33
CA TYR A 115 -12.36 -5.18 0.57
C TYR A 115 -13.74 -5.84 0.57
N LYS A 116 -13.80 -7.12 0.17
CA LYS A 116 -15.06 -7.89 0.15
C LYS A 116 -15.66 -7.99 1.54
N PHE A 117 -14.84 -8.23 2.55
CA PHE A 117 -15.26 -8.33 3.95
C PHE A 117 -15.89 -7.04 4.47
N VAL A 118 -15.30 -5.87 4.22
CA VAL A 118 -15.89 -4.59 4.67
C VAL A 118 -17.15 -4.23 3.89
N LYS A 119 -17.20 -4.52 2.58
CA LYS A 119 -18.42 -4.34 1.76
C LYS A 119 -19.58 -5.21 2.27
N GLN A 120 -19.32 -6.46 2.64
CA GLN A 120 -20.33 -7.36 3.22
C GLN A 120 -20.91 -6.84 4.54
N LYS A 121 -20.16 -6.01 5.29
CA LYS A 121 -20.64 -5.35 6.51
C LYS A 121 -21.40 -4.04 6.24
N GLY A 122 -21.60 -3.67 4.98
CA GLY A 122 -22.25 -2.42 4.60
C GLY A 122 -21.36 -1.18 4.79
N ILE A 123 -20.05 -1.36 5.01
CA ILE A 123 -19.09 -0.26 5.07
C ILE A 123 -18.90 0.30 3.65
N LYS A 124 -18.98 1.61 3.52
CA LYS A 124 -18.75 2.34 2.27
C LYS A 124 -17.28 2.30 1.92
N VAL A 125 -16.91 2.05 0.67
CA VAL A 125 -15.49 1.94 0.28
C VAL A 125 -15.12 3.00 -0.73
N PHE A 126 -14.06 3.74 -0.42
CA PHE A 126 -13.51 4.78 -1.28
C PHE A 126 -12.05 4.48 -1.60
N PHE A 127 -11.68 4.63 -2.87
CA PHE A 127 -10.28 4.64 -3.29
C PHE A 127 -9.74 6.06 -3.33
N ILE A 128 -8.54 6.28 -2.79
CA ILE A 128 -7.82 7.55 -2.94
C ILE A 128 -6.41 7.24 -3.43
N THR A 129 -6.10 7.63 -4.66
CA THR A 129 -4.87 7.24 -5.36
C THR A 129 -3.97 8.42 -5.68
N GLY A 130 -2.65 8.18 -5.67
CA GLY A 130 -1.67 9.12 -6.19
C GLY A 130 -1.63 9.21 -7.72
N ARG A 131 -2.32 8.32 -8.44
CA ARG A 131 -2.48 8.41 -9.90
C ARG A 131 -3.17 9.72 -10.26
N TYR A 132 -2.64 10.37 -11.28
CA TYR A 132 -3.20 11.61 -11.78
C TYR A 132 -4.51 11.39 -12.53
N GLU A 133 -5.43 12.36 -12.45
CA GLU A 133 -6.59 12.42 -13.33
C GLU A 133 -6.14 12.31 -14.80
N SER A 134 -6.77 11.45 -15.59
CA SER A 134 -6.38 11.29 -16.99
C SER A 134 -6.66 12.57 -17.80
N LEU A 135 -5.70 13.01 -18.61
CA LEU A 135 -5.91 14.10 -19.59
C LEU A 135 -6.84 13.66 -20.72
N ASN A 136 -6.82 12.37 -21.04
CA ASN A 136 -7.69 11.77 -22.04
C ASN A 136 -8.85 11.09 -21.32
N ILE A 137 -10.04 11.68 -21.41
CA ILE A 137 -11.24 11.08 -20.80
C ILE A 137 -11.52 9.75 -21.51
N LYS A 138 -11.20 8.65 -20.84
CA LYS A 138 -11.53 7.27 -21.25
C LYS A 138 -12.73 6.82 -20.42
N ASN A 139 -13.65 6.08 -21.04
CA ASN A 139 -14.82 5.54 -20.35
C ASN A 139 -14.93 4.02 -20.57
N PRO A 140 -14.69 3.18 -19.54
CA PRO A 140 -14.22 3.56 -18.20
C PRO A 140 -12.77 4.05 -18.20
N ASP A 141 -12.38 4.80 -17.17
CA ASP A 141 -10.98 5.10 -16.88
C ASP A 141 -10.18 3.78 -16.73
N PRO A 142 -8.93 3.67 -17.24
CA PRO A 142 -8.16 2.44 -17.18
C PRO A 142 -7.93 1.91 -15.76
N THR A 143 -7.78 2.79 -14.76
CA THR A 143 -7.65 2.39 -13.35
C THR A 143 -8.95 1.77 -12.84
N VAL A 144 -10.10 2.38 -13.19
CA VAL A 144 -11.43 1.84 -12.84
C VAL A 144 -11.64 0.49 -13.51
N LYS A 145 -11.32 0.37 -14.80
CA LYS A 145 -11.36 -0.90 -15.53
C LYS A 145 -10.53 -1.96 -14.82
N ASN A 146 -9.27 -1.64 -14.50
CA ASN A 146 -8.35 -2.58 -13.87
C ASN A 146 -8.86 -3.04 -12.49
N LEU A 147 -9.37 -2.12 -11.65
CA LEU A 147 -9.95 -2.46 -10.35
C LEU A 147 -11.13 -3.43 -10.49
N ILE A 148 -12.05 -3.17 -11.42
CA ILE A 148 -13.22 -4.03 -11.67
C ILE A 148 -12.77 -5.42 -12.15
N GLU A 149 -11.83 -5.49 -13.09
CA GLU A 149 -11.27 -6.75 -13.63
C GLU A 149 -10.50 -7.52 -12.55
N ALA A 150 -9.80 -6.83 -11.66
CA ALA A 150 -9.13 -7.40 -10.49
C ALA A 150 -10.09 -7.81 -9.36
N GLY A 151 -11.40 -7.55 -9.50
CA GLY A 151 -12.44 -8.00 -8.57
C GLY A 151 -12.89 -6.97 -7.53
N PHE A 152 -12.33 -5.76 -7.53
CA PHE A 152 -12.76 -4.63 -6.71
C PHE A 152 -13.98 -3.95 -7.34
N LYS A 153 -15.16 -4.56 -7.16
CA LYS A 153 -16.42 -4.11 -7.74
C LYS A 153 -17.26 -3.35 -6.73
N ASP A 154 -18.13 -2.47 -7.23
CA ASP A 154 -19.14 -1.74 -6.44
C ASP A 154 -18.57 -0.80 -5.36
N PHE A 155 -17.38 -0.23 -5.55
CA PHE A 155 -16.85 0.80 -4.64
C PHE A 155 -17.70 2.09 -4.74
N ASP A 156 -17.78 2.83 -3.64
CA ASP A 156 -18.67 3.97 -3.49
C ASP A 156 -18.05 5.29 -4.02
N GLY A 157 -16.73 5.31 -4.25
CA GLY A 157 -16.07 6.40 -4.97
C GLY A 157 -14.57 6.16 -5.19
N ILE A 158 -13.99 6.91 -6.12
CA ILE A 158 -12.57 6.94 -6.42
C ILE A 158 -12.13 8.39 -6.62
N TYR A 159 -11.00 8.77 -6.03
CA TYR A 159 -10.44 10.11 -6.11
C TYR A 159 -9.01 10.04 -6.63
N PHE A 160 -8.77 10.74 -7.73
CA PHE A 160 -7.48 10.86 -8.40
C PHE A 160 -6.80 12.18 -8.03
N LYS A 161 -5.47 12.18 -8.09
CA LYS A 161 -4.68 13.38 -7.83
C LYS A 161 -4.86 14.39 -8.99
N PRO A 162 -5.17 15.66 -8.73
CA PRO A 162 -5.24 16.68 -9.78
C PRO A 162 -3.86 16.93 -10.42
N ARG A 163 -3.81 17.11 -11.75
CA ARG A 163 -2.55 17.39 -12.49
C ARG A 163 -2.09 18.83 -12.41
N ASP A 164 -3.02 19.76 -12.29
CA ASP A 164 -2.82 21.20 -12.37
C ASP A 164 -2.28 21.82 -11.07
N LYS A 165 -2.30 21.07 -9.97
CA LYS A 165 -1.83 21.52 -8.66
C LYS A 165 -0.50 20.86 -8.31
N LYS A 166 0.51 21.68 -7.98
CA LYS A 166 1.74 21.24 -7.31
C LYS A 166 1.46 20.88 -5.84
N MET A 167 0.53 19.97 -5.62
CA MET A 167 0.11 19.50 -4.31
C MET A 167 0.85 18.20 -3.98
N LYS A 168 1.30 18.06 -2.73
CA LYS A 168 1.89 16.79 -2.28
C LYS A 168 0.84 15.69 -2.26
N THR A 169 1.27 14.44 -2.38
CA THR A 169 0.31 13.33 -2.37
C THR A 169 -0.40 13.24 -1.02
N SER A 170 0.32 13.45 0.09
CA SER A 170 -0.27 13.47 1.44
C SER A 170 -1.31 14.59 1.63
N GLU A 171 -1.02 15.81 1.16
CA GLU A 171 -1.94 16.94 1.21
C GLU A 171 -3.23 16.65 0.43
N PHE A 172 -3.10 16.11 -0.79
CA PHE A 172 -4.24 15.69 -1.60
C PHE A 172 -5.07 14.63 -0.87
N LYS A 173 -4.45 13.55 -0.39
CA LYS A 173 -5.17 12.47 0.29
C LYS A 173 -5.86 12.97 1.56
N SER A 174 -5.20 13.81 2.36
CA SER A 174 -5.79 14.47 3.52
C SER A 174 -7.00 15.32 3.16
N SER A 175 -6.95 16.08 2.06
CA SER A 175 -8.07 16.90 1.61
C SER A 175 -9.30 16.07 1.22
N VAL A 176 -9.09 14.90 0.61
CA VAL A 176 -10.18 13.98 0.26
C VAL A 176 -10.78 13.34 1.51
N ARG A 177 -9.95 12.93 2.49
CA ARG A 177 -10.45 12.39 3.77
C ARG A 177 -11.29 13.41 4.53
N LYS A 178 -10.83 14.66 4.56
CA LYS A 178 -11.59 15.78 5.11
C LYS A 178 -12.94 15.95 4.40
N LYS A 179 -12.94 15.99 3.07
CA LYS A 179 -14.17 16.09 2.26
C LYS A 179 -15.17 14.97 2.59
N LEU A 180 -14.72 13.71 2.66
CA LEU A 180 -15.59 12.58 3.02
C LEU A 180 -16.17 12.74 4.44
N THR A 181 -15.38 13.25 5.38
CA THR A 181 -15.85 13.50 6.75
C THR A 181 -16.90 14.63 6.78
N GLU A 182 -16.70 15.69 6.00
CA GLU A 182 -17.66 16.79 5.84
C GLU A 182 -18.96 16.33 5.15
N GLU A 183 -18.89 15.33 4.28
CA GLU A 183 -20.05 14.63 3.68
C GLU A 183 -20.75 13.68 4.68
N GLY A 184 -20.26 13.57 5.90
CA GLY A 184 -20.89 12.81 6.98
C GLY A 184 -20.43 11.35 7.07
N TYR A 185 -19.36 10.97 6.37
CA TYR A 185 -18.75 9.65 6.55
C TYR A 185 -17.87 9.61 7.80
N PHE A 186 -17.94 8.52 8.54
CA PHE A 186 -16.96 8.19 9.57
C PHE A 186 -15.87 7.32 8.97
N ILE A 187 -14.68 7.90 8.72
CA ILE A 187 -13.53 7.14 8.22
C ILE A 187 -13.10 6.15 9.30
N PHE A 188 -13.52 4.90 9.13
CA PHE A 188 -13.36 3.84 10.11
C PHE A 188 -11.99 3.18 9.98
N ILE A 189 -11.62 2.78 8.76
CA ILE A 189 -10.30 2.23 8.45
C ILE A 189 -9.70 2.90 7.21
N ASN A 190 -8.37 2.94 7.15
CA ASN A 190 -7.60 3.40 6.01
C ASN A 190 -6.41 2.45 5.80
N ILE A 191 -6.28 1.86 4.61
CA ILE A 191 -5.21 0.92 4.27
C ILE A 191 -4.41 1.44 3.06
N GLY A 192 -3.09 1.33 3.17
CA GLY A 192 -2.15 1.91 2.21
C GLY A 192 -0.72 1.44 2.45
N ASP A 193 0.13 1.56 1.44
CA ASP A 193 1.52 1.13 1.45
C ASP A 193 2.51 2.27 1.67
N GLN A 194 2.05 3.52 1.78
CA GLN A 194 2.87 4.69 2.02
C GLN A 194 2.42 5.45 3.28
N PHE A 195 3.32 6.21 3.90
CA PHE A 195 2.92 7.09 5.02
C PHE A 195 2.03 8.24 4.55
N SER A 196 2.22 8.70 3.31
CA SER A 196 1.40 9.72 2.66
C SER A 196 -0.08 9.35 2.57
N ASP A 197 -0.44 8.07 2.68
CA ASP A 197 -1.83 7.58 2.73
C ASP A 197 -2.56 7.98 4.01
N PHE A 198 -1.80 8.27 5.07
CA PHE A 198 -2.28 8.46 6.44
C PHE A 198 -1.97 9.84 7.00
N GLU A 199 -0.99 10.55 6.44
CA GLU A 199 -0.60 11.89 6.90
C GLU A 199 -1.72 12.92 6.75
N GLY A 200 -1.85 13.80 7.72
CA GLY A 200 -2.85 14.86 7.76
C GLY A 200 -4.09 14.49 8.58
N GLU A 201 -5.21 15.11 8.24
CA GLU A 201 -6.45 15.01 9.03
C GLU A 201 -7.26 13.75 8.69
N PHE A 202 -8.08 13.31 9.65
CA PHE A 202 -9.05 12.22 9.52
C PHE A 202 -8.52 10.88 8.95
N PRO A 203 -7.39 10.34 9.42
CA PRO A 203 -6.86 9.09 8.89
C PRO A 203 -7.66 7.83 9.30
N GLY A 204 -8.56 7.92 10.28
CA GLY A 204 -9.23 6.76 10.86
C GLY A 204 -8.25 5.78 11.52
N LYS A 205 -8.60 4.50 11.60
CA LYS A 205 -7.64 3.45 11.99
C LYS A 205 -6.82 3.04 10.77
N THR A 206 -5.51 3.26 10.85
CA THR A 206 -4.58 3.05 9.73
C THR A 206 -3.96 1.66 9.73
N PHE A 207 -3.77 1.08 8.55
CA PHE A 207 -3.10 -0.20 8.33
C PHE A 207 -2.04 -0.04 7.23
N LYS A 208 -0.76 0.01 7.63
CA LYS A 208 0.37 0.21 6.72
C LYS A 208 0.86 -1.11 6.14
N LEU A 209 0.78 -1.26 4.83
CA LEU A 209 1.36 -2.39 4.09
C LEU A 209 2.86 -2.16 3.83
N PRO A 210 3.65 -3.22 3.64
CA PRO A 210 5.05 -3.09 3.25
C PRO A 210 5.16 -2.69 1.77
N ASN A 211 5.98 -1.68 1.47
CA ASN A 211 6.44 -1.41 0.11
C ASN A 211 7.90 -0.93 0.16
N PRO A 212 8.87 -1.82 -0.11
CA PRO A 212 10.27 -1.44 -0.21
C PRO A 212 10.70 -1.02 -1.64
N ALA A 213 9.79 -1.02 -2.62
CA ALA A 213 10.13 -0.72 -4.01
C ALA A 213 10.30 0.78 -4.28
N TYR A 214 9.51 1.63 -3.63
CA TYR A 214 9.58 3.08 -3.79
C TYR A 214 8.97 3.81 -2.57
N LEU A 215 9.21 5.12 -2.52
CA LEU A 215 8.58 6.04 -1.56
C LEU A 215 7.84 7.14 -2.31
N THR A 216 6.74 7.61 -1.72
CA THR A 216 6.06 8.83 -2.13
C THR A 216 6.08 9.84 -0.98
N PHE A 217 6.14 11.12 -1.32
CA PHE A 217 6.18 12.24 -0.37
C PHE A 217 5.07 13.26 -0.66
#